data_AF-A0A6C0DQ42-F1
#
_entry.id   AF-A0A6C0DQ42-F1
#
_cell.length_a   1.000
_cell.length_b   1.000
_cell.length_c   1.000
_cell.angle_alpha   90.00
_cell.angle_beta   90.00
_cell.angle_gamma   90.00
#
_symmetry.space_group_name_H-M   'P 1'
#
loop_
_entity.id
_entity.type
_entity.pdbx_description
1 polymer ?
#
loop_
_entity_poly.entity_id
_entity_poly.type
_entity_poly.pdbx_seq_one_letter_code
_entity_poly.pdbx_strand_id
1 'polypeptide(L)'
;MIILHCVREHGKLRVKFHTYINHENKLFTNVYDNRYNCMFPKDIRKDGVFYKVNDADIRLAARSNSVPYYSVKRKNIAVMTEEEKQQFLNPPRVDISTIKIYDAGDCVICLSTASAVVFVPCGHRCVCSLCNSTLQKTKYCCPVCRESISENITT
;
A
#
# COMPACT_ATOMS: atom_id res chain seq x y z
N MET A 1 -7.94 -5.76 1.40
CA MET A 1 -8.41 -4.91 0.28
C MET A 1 -7.57 -3.63 0.26
N ILE A 2 -7.34 -3.03 -0.90
CA ILE A 2 -6.55 -1.81 -1.04
C ILE A 2 -7.38 -0.75 -1.75
N ILE A 3 -7.32 0.45 -1.21
CA ILE A 3 -7.93 1.66 -1.76
C ILE A 3 -6.82 2.51 -2.37
N LEU A 4 -6.96 2.81 -3.66
CA LEU A 4 -6.08 3.68 -4.42
C LEU A 4 -6.79 5.00 -4.72
N HIS A 5 -6.08 6.11 -4.75
CA HIS A 5 -6.60 7.43 -5.09
C HIS A 5 -5.88 7.99 -6.31
N CYS A 6 -6.63 8.40 -7.34
CA CYS A 6 -6.08 9.12 -8.47
C CYS A 6 -5.98 10.61 -8.14
N VAL A 7 -4.77 11.16 -8.16
CA VAL A 7 -4.50 12.55 -7.89
C VAL A 7 -3.76 13.20 -9.05
N ARG A 8 -3.95 14.51 -9.22
CA ARG A 8 -3.15 15.32 -10.12
C ARG A 8 -1.89 15.84 -9.41
N GLU A 9 -0.73 15.39 -9.86
CA GLU A 9 0.58 15.86 -9.39
C GLU A 9 1.37 16.41 -10.58
N HIS A 10 1.85 17.65 -10.49
CA HIS A 10 2.65 18.32 -11.53
C HIS A 10 2.01 18.19 -12.94
N GLY A 11 0.69 18.42 -13.01
CA GLY A 11 -0.08 18.36 -14.26
C GLY A 11 -0.39 16.94 -14.78
N LYS A 12 0.06 15.88 -14.11
CA LYS A 12 -0.14 14.48 -14.54
C LYS A 12 -1.01 13.71 -13.55
N LEU A 13 -1.86 12.81 -14.06
CA LEU A 13 -2.62 11.89 -13.20
C LEU A 13 -1.72 10.76 -12.68
N ARG A 14 -1.64 10.66 -11.35
CA ARG A 14 -0.91 9.63 -10.59
C ARG A 14 -1.90 8.84 -9.75
N VAL A 15 -1.61 7.56 -9.56
CA VAL A 15 -2.39 6.70 -8.67
C VAL A 15 -1.55 6.42 -7.44
N LYS A 16 -2.11 6.68 -6.26
CA LYS A 16 -1.45 6.57 -4.96
C LYS A 16 -2.18 5.57 -4.08
N PHE A 17 -1.46 4.89 -3.21
CA PHE A 17 -2.02 4.04 -2.17
C PHE A 17 -2.60 4.93 -1.08
N HIS A 18 -3.90 4.79 -0.81
CA HIS A 18 -4.59 5.59 0.20
C HIS A 18 -4.80 4.78 1.48
N THR A 19 -5.38 3.58 1.36
CA THR A 19 -5.71 2.76 2.53
C THR A 19 -5.52 1.27 2.22
N TYR A 20 -4.93 0.56 3.17
CA TYR A 20 -4.94 -0.89 3.24
C TYR A 20 -5.95 -1.34 4.29
N ILE A 21 -6.75 -2.35 3.96
CA ILE A 21 -7.78 -2.90 4.85
C ILE A 21 -7.42 -4.37 5.09
N ASN A 22 -7.13 -4.70 6.34
CA ASN A 22 -6.76 -6.06 6.72
C ASN A 22 -8.00 -6.98 6.84
N HIS A 23 -7.78 -8.23 7.21
CA HIS A 23 -8.85 -9.23 7.38
C HIS A 23 -9.80 -8.96 8.56
N GLU A 24 -9.40 -8.10 9.50
CA GLU A 24 -10.22 -7.66 10.65
C GLU A 24 -10.97 -6.35 10.35
N ASN A 25 -11.00 -5.90 9.10
CA ASN A 25 -11.54 -4.60 8.67
C ASN A 25 -10.88 -3.37 9.33
N LYS A 26 -9.68 -3.51 9.87
CA LYS A 26 -8.89 -2.38 10.36
C LYS A 26 -8.25 -1.65 9.18
N LEU A 27 -8.29 -0.33 9.23
CA LEU A 27 -7.78 0.57 8.19
C LEU A 27 -6.35 0.98 8.53
N PHE A 28 -5.44 0.82 7.57
CA PHE A 28 -4.05 1.21 7.71
C PHE A 28 -3.62 2.16 6.59
N THR A 29 -2.81 3.16 6.94
CA THR A 29 -2.07 4.00 6.00
C THR A 29 -0.60 3.61 5.98
N ASN A 30 0.17 4.10 5.00
CA ASN A 30 1.62 3.90 4.89
C ASN A 30 2.12 2.44 4.79
N VAL A 31 1.22 1.48 4.53
CA VAL A 31 1.57 0.07 4.26
C VAL A 31 2.33 -0.07 2.93
N TYR A 32 2.11 0.84 1.99
CA TYR A 32 2.82 0.93 0.70
C TYR A 32 3.52 2.28 0.57
N ASP A 33 4.59 2.32 -0.23
CA ASP A 33 5.44 3.49 -0.38
C ASP A 33 5.06 4.36 -1.59
N ASN A 34 4.33 5.44 -1.35
CA ASN A 34 3.87 6.35 -2.40
C ASN A 34 4.98 7.14 -3.14
N ARG A 35 6.26 6.97 -2.77
CA ARG A 35 7.40 7.46 -3.57
C ARG A 35 7.58 6.66 -4.85
N TYR A 36 7.18 5.39 -4.86
CA TYR A 36 7.21 4.57 -6.07
C TYR A 36 6.01 4.85 -6.96
N ASN A 37 6.24 4.84 -8.27
CA ASN A 37 5.17 4.99 -9.24
C ASN A 37 4.23 3.78 -9.19
N CYS A 38 2.94 4.01 -9.40
CA CYS A 38 1.96 2.94 -9.60
C CYS A 38 1.57 2.86 -11.08
N MET A 39 2.01 1.80 -11.75
CA MET A 39 1.63 1.46 -13.11
C MET A 39 0.16 1.01 -13.13
N PHE A 40 -0.70 1.95 -13.48
CA PHE A 40 -2.15 1.80 -13.53
C PHE A 40 -2.68 2.02 -14.96
N PRO A 41 -3.78 1.38 -15.41
CA PRO A 41 -4.31 1.61 -16.76
C PRO A 41 -4.69 3.07 -16.96
N LYS A 42 -4.21 3.70 -18.04
CA LYS A 42 -4.30 5.16 -18.25
C LYS A 42 -5.73 5.62 -18.57
N ASP A 43 -6.46 4.81 -19.32
CA ASP A 43 -7.81 5.07 -19.84
C ASP A 43 -8.87 5.21 -18.75
N ILE A 44 -8.63 4.61 -17.58
CA ILE A 44 -9.57 4.69 -16.45
C ILE A 44 -9.16 5.73 -15.40
N ARG A 45 -7.99 6.39 -15.55
CA ARG A 45 -7.52 7.40 -14.60
C ARG A 45 -8.38 8.65 -14.70
N LYS A 46 -8.94 9.08 -13.58
CA LYS A 46 -9.70 10.32 -13.49
C LYS A 46 -9.40 11.00 -12.15
N ASP A 47 -9.14 12.30 -12.20
CA ASP A 47 -8.79 13.09 -11.02
C ASP A 47 -9.83 12.94 -9.89
N GLY A 48 -9.37 12.74 -8.66
CA GLY A 48 -10.23 12.55 -7.48
C GLY A 48 -10.93 11.19 -7.39
N VAL A 49 -10.72 10.27 -8.35
CA VAL A 49 -11.37 8.95 -8.32
C VAL A 49 -10.61 7.98 -7.43
N PHE A 50 -11.36 7.23 -6.62
CA PHE A 50 -10.84 6.13 -5.83
C PHE A 50 -11.14 4.78 -6.51
N TYR A 51 -10.22 3.84 -6.33
CA TYR A 51 -10.34 2.48 -6.84
C TYR A 51 -10.13 1.46 -5.74
N LYS A 52 -10.89 0.37 -5.79
CA LYS A 52 -10.73 -0.83 -4.97
C LYS A 52 -9.98 -1.89 -5.77
N VAL A 53 -8.96 -2.47 -5.15
CA VAL A 53 -8.18 -3.58 -5.71
C VAL A 53 -7.88 -4.61 -4.61
N ASN A 54 -7.67 -5.87 -5.01
CA ASN A 54 -7.26 -6.91 -4.06
C ASN A 54 -5.75 -6.88 -3.84
N ASP A 55 -5.32 -7.41 -2.69
CA ASP A 55 -3.91 -7.53 -2.32
C ASP A 55 -3.10 -8.36 -3.34
N ALA A 56 -3.65 -9.48 -3.77
CA ALA A 56 -3.04 -10.37 -4.77
C ALA A 56 -2.91 -9.77 -6.19
N ASP A 57 -3.53 -8.61 -6.42
CA ASP A 57 -3.48 -7.89 -7.70
C ASP A 57 -2.43 -6.78 -7.72
N ILE A 58 -1.76 -6.54 -6.59
CA ILE A 58 -0.63 -5.62 -6.46
C ILE A 58 0.68 -6.40 -6.43
N ARG A 59 1.63 -5.95 -7.25
CA ARG A 59 3.00 -6.45 -7.25
C ARG A 59 3.98 -5.30 -7.33
N LEU A 60 5.02 -5.33 -6.51
CA LEU A 60 6.17 -4.45 -6.65
C LEU A 60 7.14 -5.11 -7.64
N ALA A 61 7.40 -4.43 -8.74
CA ALA A 61 8.45 -4.80 -9.68
C ALA A 61 9.72 -4.04 -9.30
N ALA A 62 10.79 -4.80 -9.06
CA ALA A 62 12.15 -4.29 -8.93
C ALA A 62 13.00 -5.03 -9.97
N ARG A 63 13.65 -4.27 -10.87
CA ARG A 63 14.61 -4.83 -11.84
C ARG A 63 15.92 -4.09 -11.68
N SER A 64 17.03 -4.79 -11.92
CA SER A 64 18.38 -4.22 -11.92
C SER A 64 18.41 -2.93 -12.74
N ASN A 65 18.92 -1.85 -12.13
CA ASN A 65 19.07 -0.50 -12.71
C ASN A 65 17.77 0.25 -13.05
N SER A 66 16.62 -0.14 -12.49
CA SER A 66 15.36 0.60 -12.65
C SER A 66 14.77 1.03 -11.31
N VAL A 67 14.13 2.20 -11.30
CA VAL A 67 13.36 2.65 -10.13
C VAL A 67 12.19 1.68 -9.92
N PRO A 68 12.02 1.13 -8.70
CA PRO A 68 10.91 0.24 -8.39
C PRO A 68 9.55 0.90 -8.68
N TYR A 69 8.59 0.09 -9.09
CA TYR A 69 7.22 0.55 -9.33
C TYR A 69 6.20 -0.52 -8.96
N TYR A 70 5.07 -0.08 -8.43
CA TYR A 70 3.91 -0.93 -8.23
C TYR A 70 3.22 -1.20 -9.56
N SER A 71 2.72 -2.40 -9.74
CA SER A 71 1.88 -2.79 -10.86
C SER A 71 0.55 -3.32 -10.34
N VAL A 72 -0.53 -2.92 -11.00
CA VAL A 72 -1.89 -3.33 -10.65
C VAL A 72 -2.47 -4.16 -11.79
N LYS A 73 -2.94 -5.37 -11.49
CA LYS A 73 -3.64 -6.18 -12.50
C LYS A 73 -4.98 -5.56 -12.84
N ARG A 74 -5.21 -5.33 -14.14
CA ARG A 74 -6.42 -4.65 -14.65
C ARG A 74 -7.73 -5.37 -14.31
N LYS A 75 -7.72 -6.71 -14.27
CA LYS A 75 -8.94 -7.53 -14.22
C LYS A 75 -9.87 -7.22 -13.04
N ASN A 76 -9.31 -6.81 -11.90
CA ASN A 76 -10.04 -6.70 -10.63
C ASN A 76 -10.03 -5.26 -10.07
N ILE A 77 -9.91 -4.26 -10.94
CA ILE A 77 -10.00 -2.85 -10.53
C ILE A 77 -11.47 -2.44 -10.53
N ALA A 78 -12.00 -2.11 -9.35
CA ALA A 78 -13.33 -1.55 -9.21
C ALA A 78 -13.25 -0.04 -8.95
N VAL A 79 -14.02 0.76 -9.69
CA VAL A 79 -14.18 2.20 -9.43
C VAL A 79 -15.14 2.37 -8.27
N MET A 80 -14.77 3.18 -7.28
CA MET A 80 -15.65 3.43 -6.14
C MET A 80 -16.79 4.38 -6.49
N THR A 81 -17.98 4.11 -5.95
CA THR A 81 -19.11 5.03 -6.07
C THR A 81 -18.88 6.28 -5.22
N GLU A 82 -19.71 7.30 -5.40
CA GLU A 82 -19.57 8.53 -4.62
C GLU A 82 -19.85 8.30 -3.13
N GLU A 83 -20.83 7.46 -2.83
CA GLU A 83 -21.21 7.07 -1.47
C GLU A 83 -20.07 6.31 -0.77
N GLU A 84 -19.39 5.41 -1.50
CA GLU A 84 -18.24 4.68 -1.00
C GLU A 84 -17.05 5.62 -0.74
N LYS A 85 -16.81 6.60 -1.62
CA LYS A 85 -15.71 7.57 -1.47
C LYS A 85 -15.90 8.50 -0.28
N GLN A 86 -17.14 8.87 0.06
CA GLN A 86 -17.40 9.75 1.19
C GLN A 86 -16.79 9.19 2.48
N GLN A 87 -16.79 7.88 2.68
CA GLN A 87 -16.16 7.25 3.85
C GLN A 87 -14.66 7.54 3.99
N PHE A 88 -13.96 7.83 2.89
CA PHE A 88 -12.52 8.07 2.86
C PHE A 88 -12.16 9.55 2.71
N LEU A 89 -13.03 10.37 2.10
CA LEU A 89 -12.85 11.82 1.97
C LEU A 89 -13.33 12.58 3.22
N ASN A 90 -14.51 12.21 3.69
CA ASN A 90 -15.19 12.82 4.83
C ASN A 90 -15.76 11.66 5.65
N PRO A 91 -14.93 10.96 6.47
CA PRO A 91 -15.44 9.89 7.31
C PRO A 91 -16.72 10.42 7.97
N PRO A 92 -17.87 9.72 7.83
CA PRO A 92 -19.15 10.30 8.20
C PRO A 92 -19.07 10.78 9.65
N ARG A 93 -20.04 11.59 10.12
CA ARG A 93 -20.17 11.98 11.55
C ARG A 93 -20.45 10.77 12.48
N VAL A 94 -19.92 9.61 12.13
CA VAL A 94 -19.48 8.52 12.99
C VAL A 94 -18.58 9.10 14.06
N ASP A 95 -18.84 8.71 15.29
CA ASP A 95 -17.97 9.01 16.41
C ASP A 95 -16.53 8.64 16.02
N ILE A 96 -15.66 9.66 15.93
CA ILE A 96 -14.24 9.52 15.61
C ILE A 96 -13.56 8.53 16.56
N SER A 97 -14.15 8.27 17.74
CA SER A 97 -13.69 7.24 18.67
C SER A 97 -13.75 5.81 18.10
N THR A 98 -14.60 5.55 17.10
CA THR A 98 -14.90 4.19 16.59
C THR A 98 -14.12 3.82 15.33
N ILE A 99 -13.80 4.78 14.45
CA ILE A 99 -12.97 4.52 13.25
C ILE A 99 -11.51 4.77 13.61
N LYS A 100 -10.80 3.69 13.93
CA LYS A 100 -9.35 3.73 14.16
C LYS A 100 -8.60 3.50 12.85
N ILE A 101 -7.97 4.56 12.35
CA ILE A 101 -6.98 4.48 11.27
C ILE A 101 -5.61 4.31 11.92
N TYR A 102 -4.93 3.23 11.55
CA TYR A 102 -3.62 2.90 12.07
C TYR A 102 -2.54 3.36 11.08
N ASP A 103 -1.51 4.04 11.57
CA ASP A 103 -0.33 4.35 10.77
C ASP A 103 0.62 3.13 10.77
N ALA A 104 0.86 2.53 9.60
CA ALA A 104 1.85 1.46 9.45
C ALA A 104 3.27 2.00 9.15
N GLY A 105 3.52 3.26 9.45
CA GLY A 105 4.81 3.92 9.32
C GLY A 105 5.91 3.31 10.20
N ASP A 106 5.56 2.66 11.30
CA ASP A 106 6.50 2.01 12.22
C ASP A 106 6.76 0.53 11.90
N CYS A 107 7.90 0.04 12.38
CA CYS A 107 8.25 -1.36 12.25
C CYS A 107 7.31 -2.24 13.07
N VAL A 108 6.58 -3.13 12.40
CA VAL A 108 5.60 -4.03 13.03
C VAL A 108 6.21 -5.10 13.93
N ILE A 109 7.54 -5.22 13.97
CA ILE A 109 8.26 -6.19 14.79
C ILE A 109 8.69 -5.56 16.12
N CYS A 110 9.43 -4.45 16.08
CA CYS A 110 9.96 -3.82 17.29
C CYS A 110 9.07 -2.70 17.85
N LEU A 111 8.14 -2.16 17.03
CA LEU A 111 7.27 -1.03 17.39
C LEU A 111 8.02 0.21 17.93
N SER A 112 9.31 0.33 17.62
CA SER A 112 10.20 1.35 18.21
C SER A 112 10.84 2.27 17.19
N THR A 113 10.91 1.83 15.92
CA THR A 113 11.58 2.56 14.84
C THR A 113 10.70 2.56 13.60
N ALA A 114 10.77 3.62 12.81
CA ALA A 114 10.10 3.68 11.52
C ALA A 114 10.43 2.44 10.66
N SER A 115 9.41 1.91 9.97
CA SER A 115 9.66 0.97 8.88
C SER A 115 10.51 1.67 7.82
N ALA A 116 11.35 0.93 7.12
CA ALA A 116 12.27 1.45 6.11
C ALA A 116 12.52 0.47 4.97
N VAL A 117 11.97 -0.75 5.07
CA VAL A 117 12.21 -1.83 4.11
C VAL A 117 10.90 -2.20 3.43
N VAL A 118 10.93 -2.25 2.09
CA VAL A 118 9.84 -2.68 1.23
C VAL A 118 10.16 -4.05 0.65
N PHE A 119 9.23 -4.99 0.74
CA PHE A 119 9.44 -6.37 0.30
C PHE A 119 8.95 -6.65 -1.11
N VAL A 120 9.68 -7.48 -1.86
CA VAL A 120 9.31 -7.98 -3.18
C VAL A 120 8.85 -9.45 -3.04
N PRO A 121 7.74 -9.86 -3.67
CA PRO A 121 6.94 -9.12 -4.66
C PRO A 121 5.72 -8.38 -4.10
N CYS A 122 5.40 -8.54 -2.80
CA CYS A 122 4.15 -8.00 -2.24
C CYS A 122 4.09 -6.47 -2.16
N GLY A 123 5.25 -5.82 -1.99
CA GLY A 123 5.39 -4.37 -1.99
C GLY A 123 5.09 -3.68 -0.65
N HIS A 124 4.91 -4.45 0.43
CA HIS A 124 4.65 -3.92 1.77
C HIS A 124 5.90 -3.30 2.42
N ARG A 125 5.74 -2.08 2.94
CA ARG A 125 6.69 -1.39 3.82
C ARG A 125 6.27 -1.62 5.26
N CYS A 126 7.00 -2.42 6.03
CA CYS A 126 6.52 -2.82 7.37
C CYS A 126 7.60 -3.10 8.42
N VAL A 127 8.88 -3.13 8.05
CA VAL A 127 9.96 -3.37 9.03
C VAL A 127 11.10 -2.37 8.87
N CYS A 128 11.83 -2.14 9.96
CA CYS A 128 13.09 -1.39 9.91
C CYS A 128 14.25 -2.29 9.43
N SER A 129 15.38 -1.68 9.08
CA SER A 129 16.55 -2.38 8.53
C SER A 129 17.14 -3.41 9.51
N LEU A 130 17.12 -3.13 10.81
CA LEU A 130 17.61 -4.05 11.83
C LEU A 130 16.73 -5.30 11.92
N CYS A 131 15.42 -5.13 12.05
CA CYS A 131 14.48 -6.25 12.11
C CYS A 131 14.46 -7.06 10.80
N ASN A 132 14.63 -6.42 9.63
CA ASN A 132 14.80 -7.13 8.36
C ASN A 132 16.01 -8.09 8.37
N SER A 133 17.14 -7.64 8.92
CA SER A 133 18.36 -8.46 9.01
C SER A 133 18.17 -9.72 9.86
N THR A 134 17.36 -9.62 10.92
CA THR A 134 16.95 -10.78 11.72
C THR A 134 15.94 -11.66 10.98
N LEU A 135 14.95 -11.04 10.33
CA LEU A 135 13.91 -11.75 9.58
C LEU A 135 14.48 -12.62 8.45
N GLN A 136 15.53 -12.15 7.76
CA GLN A 136 16.25 -12.90 6.71
C GLN A 136 16.83 -14.24 7.19
N LYS A 137 17.10 -14.39 8.49
CA LYS A 137 17.63 -15.64 9.07
C LYS A 137 16.54 -16.66 9.43
N THR A 138 15.29 -16.35 9.10
CA THR A 138 14.11 -17.19 9.37
C THR A 138 13.50 -17.69 8.06
N LYS A 139 12.21 -18.10 8.04
CA LYS A 139 11.48 -18.47 6.82
C LYS A 139 11.32 -17.32 5.81
N TYR A 140 11.76 -16.11 6.15
CA TYR A 140 11.82 -14.90 5.31
C TYR A 140 10.52 -14.61 4.54
N CYS A 141 9.45 -14.37 5.28
CA CYS A 141 8.13 -14.01 4.76
C CYS A 141 7.73 -12.61 5.25
N CYS A 142 6.91 -11.91 4.47
CA CYS A 142 6.38 -10.59 4.84
C CYS A 142 5.49 -10.69 6.10
N PRO A 143 5.74 -9.90 7.17
CA PRO A 143 4.91 -9.93 8.37
C PRO A 143 3.44 -9.53 8.16
N VAL A 144 3.15 -8.74 7.12
CA VAL A 144 1.81 -8.21 6.81
C VAL A 144 0.96 -9.25 6.07
N CYS A 145 1.48 -9.81 4.97
CA CYS A 145 0.70 -10.72 4.09
C CYS A 145 1.19 -12.17 4.07
N ARG A 146 2.30 -12.47 4.76
CA ARG A 146 2.94 -13.80 4.84
C ARG A 146 3.47 -14.35 3.51
N GLU A 147 3.47 -13.57 2.45
CA GLU A 147 4.10 -13.95 1.19
C GLU A 147 5.62 -14.06 1.34
N SER A 148 6.22 -15.08 0.72
CA SER A 148 7.67 -15.27 0.71
C SER A 148 8.38 -14.08 0.07
N ILE A 149 9.45 -13.62 0.71
CA ILE A 149 10.22 -12.48 0.25
C ILE A 149 11.35 -12.98 -0.65
N SER A 150 11.40 -12.50 -1.90
CA SER A 150 12.50 -12.80 -2.82
C SER A 150 13.61 -11.75 -2.76
N GLU A 151 13.22 -10.48 -2.59
CA GLU A 151 14.13 -9.34 -2.51
C GLU A 151 13.56 -8.29 -1.54
N ASN A 152 14.41 -7.38 -1.08
CA ASN A 152 14.01 -6.25 -0.27
C ASN A 152 14.70 -4.96 -0.71
N ILE A 153 14.01 -3.83 -0.58
CA ILE A 153 14.52 -2.50 -0.93
C ILE A 153 14.48 -1.66 0.33
N THR A 154 15.63 -1.08 0.71
CA THR A 154 15.70 -0.11 1.81
C THR A 154 15.45 1.28 1.27
N THR A 155 14.68 2.07 2.01
CA THR A 155 14.06 3.33 1.57
C THR A 155 14.27 4.48 2.53
#